data_AF-A0A0M5IIA7-F1
#
_entry.id   AF-A0A0M5IIA7-F1
#
_cell.length_a   1.000
_cell.length_b   1.000
_cell.length_c   1.000
_cell.angle_alpha   90.00
_cell.angle_beta   90.00
_cell.angle_gamma   90.00
#
_symmetry.space_group_name_H-M   'P 1'
#
loop_
_entity.id
_entity.type
_entity.pdbx_description
1 polymer ?
#
loop_
_entity_poly.entity_id
_entity_poly.type
_entity_poly.pdbx_seq_one_letter_code
_entity_poly.pdbx_strand_id
1 'polypeptide(L)'
;MAFADTYRNQVALLIRTLPSVAAEECFAMKGGTAINLFVRDLPRLSVDIDLTYLPVQDRATSLATIDAAMARIAERINRVPRPIVLFRSSPRS
;
A
#
# COMPACT_ATOMS: atom_id res chain seq x y z
N MET A 1 24.07 9.48 8.36
CA MET A 1 24.05 9.32 6.88
C MET A 1 23.39 8.02 6.42
N ALA A 2 23.52 6.86 7.09
CA ALA A 2 22.77 5.64 6.70
C ALA A 2 21.22 5.71 6.82
N PHE A 3 20.70 6.42 7.83
CA PHE A 3 19.25 6.54 8.04
C PHE A 3 18.51 7.23 6.89
N ALA A 4 19.12 8.28 6.33
CA ALA A 4 18.55 9.02 5.20
C ALA A 4 18.46 8.14 3.94
N ASP A 5 19.45 7.27 3.74
CA ASP A 5 19.48 6.34 2.60
C ASP A 5 18.43 5.24 2.73
N THR A 6 18.27 4.66 3.93
CA THR A 6 17.20 3.70 4.20
C THR A 6 15.82 4.32 3.96
N TYR A 7 15.58 5.52 4.47
CA TYR A 7 14.32 6.22 4.26
C TYR A 7 14.06 6.50 2.77
N ARG A 8 15.07 6.99 2.03
CA ARG A 8 14.96 7.21 0.58
C ARG A 8 14.61 5.91 -0.16
N ASN A 9 15.23 4.79 0.21
CA ASN A 9 14.93 3.49 -0.38
C ASN A 9 13.50 3.02 -0.08
N GLN A 10 13.00 3.26 1.13
CA GLN A 10 11.61 2.96 1.50
C GLN A 10 10.61 3.83 0.72
N VAL A 11 10.87 5.13 0.59
CA VAL A 11 10.04 6.03 -0.22
C VAL A 11 10.06 5.62 -1.70
N ALA A 12 11.23 5.26 -2.23
CA ALA A 12 11.35 4.75 -3.60
C ALA A 12 10.56 3.45 -3.79
N LEU A 13 10.58 2.54 -2.80
CA LEU A 13 9.75 1.34 -2.82
C LEU A 13 8.25 1.70 -2.81
N LEU A 14 7.83 2.61 -1.94
CA LEU A 14 6.45 3.08 -1.85
C LEU A 14 5.96 3.67 -3.18
N ILE A 15 6.71 4.58 -3.79
CA ILE A 15 6.31 5.22 -5.06
C ILE A 15 6.16 4.17 -6.16
N ARG A 16 7.01 3.13 -6.16
CA ARG A 16 6.93 2.03 -7.12
C ARG A 16 5.73 1.10 -6.90
N THR A 17 5.24 0.95 -5.66
CA THR A 17 4.10 0.07 -5.34
C THR A 17 2.76 0.78 -5.47
N LEU A 18 2.71 2.10 -5.28
CA LEU A 18 1.47 2.90 -5.32
C LEU A 18 0.60 2.66 -6.57
N PRO A 19 1.13 2.59 -7.81
CA PRO A 19 0.30 2.35 -8.99
C PRO A 19 -0.44 1.00 -8.95
N SER A 20 0.20 -0.04 -8.40
CA SER A 20 -0.43 -1.36 -8.24
C SER A 20 -1.57 -1.33 -7.22
N VAL A 21 -1.44 -0.50 -6.17
CA VAL A 21 -2.47 -0.29 -5.15
C VAL A 21 -3.63 0.55 -5.70
N ALA A 22 -3.31 1.65 -6.40
CA ALA A 22 -4.30 2.57 -6.96
C ALA A 22 -5.17 1.94 -8.06
N ALA A 23 -4.74 0.81 -8.63
CA ALA A 23 -5.50 0.05 -9.62
C ALA A 23 -6.69 -0.73 -9.01
N GLU A 24 -6.80 -0.82 -7.67
CA GLU A 24 -7.94 -1.43 -6.99
C GLU A 24 -8.90 -0.35 -6.49
N GLU A 25 -9.96 -0.08 -7.26
CA GLU A 25 -10.96 0.97 -6.98
C GLU A 25 -11.76 0.73 -5.69
N CYS A 26 -11.74 -0.50 -5.15
CA CYS A 26 -12.42 -0.82 -3.89
C CYS A 26 -11.72 -0.22 -2.66
N PHE A 27 -10.55 0.41 -2.82
CA PHE A 27 -9.81 1.04 -1.74
C PHE A 27 -9.62 2.54 -1.95
N ALA A 28 -9.78 3.30 -0.87
CA ALA A 28 -9.24 4.65 -0.77
C ALA A 28 -7.98 4.66 0.10
N MET A 29 -6.95 5.37 -0.35
CA MET A 29 -5.76 5.63 0.47
C MET A 29 -6.05 6.72 1.50
N LYS A 30 -5.62 6.50 2.74
CA LYS A 30 -5.80 7.45 3.84
C LYS A 30 -4.53 7.62 4.68
N GLY A 31 -4.69 8.29 5.81
CA GLY A 31 -3.68 8.31 6.87
C GLY A 31 -2.52 9.24 6.62
N GLY A 32 -1.48 9.04 7.42
CA GLY A 32 -0.37 9.97 7.54
C GLY A 32 0.45 10.11 6.25
N THR A 33 0.66 9.00 5.56
CA THR A 33 1.46 8.95 4.33
C THR A 33 0.73 9.55 3.14
N ALA A 34 -0.59 9.36 3.02
CA ALA A 34 -1.38 9.99 1.96
C ALA A 34 -1.32 11.52 2.04
N ILE A 35 -1.50 12.08 3.24
CA ILE A 35 -1.35 13.53 3.48
C ILE A 35 0.08 14.00 3.16
N ASN A 36 1.09 13.22 3.55
CA ASN A 36 2.49 13.55 3.35
C ASN A 36 2.88 13.58 1.86
N LEU A 37 2.28 12.73 1.02
CA LEU A 37 2.61 12.59 -0.40
C LEU A 37 1.78 13.48 -1.32
N PHE A 38 0.48 13.60 -1.05
CA PHE A 38 -0.46 14.23 -1.99
C PHE A 38 -0.92 15.62 -1.57
N VAL A 39 -0.73 16.01 -0.30
CA VAL A 39 -1.26 17.28 0.24
C VAL A 39 -0.16 18.20 0.75
N ARG A 40 0.95 17.65 1.26
CA ARG A 40 2.06 18.40 1.84
C ARG A 40 3.37 18.09 1.11
N ASP A 41 4.35 18.96 1.25
CA ASP A 41 5.70 18.76 0.71
C ASP A 41 6.56 17.89 1.63
N LEU A 42 6.14 16.63 1.85
CA LEU A 42 6.86 15.62 2.62
C LEU A 42 7.49 16.11 3.96
N PRO A 43 6.78 16.86 4.83
CA PRO A 43 7.39 17.50 6.01
C PRO A 43 7.81 16.53 7.12
N ARG A 44 7.48 15.24 7.00
CA ARG A 44 7.86 14.20 7.97
C ARG A 44 8.11 12.86 7.30
N LEU A 45 8.74 11.96 8.04
CA LEU A 45 8.99 10.59 7.61
C LEU A 45 7.73 9.74 7.80
N SER A 46 7.22 9.16 6.71
CA SER A 46 6.05 8.28 6.70
C SER A 46 6.12 7.41 5.44
N VAL A 47 6.02 6.08 5.60
CA VAL A 47 6.19 5.11 4.50
C VAL A 47 5.14 3.98 4.50
N ASP A 48 4.12 4.07 5.34
CA ASP A 48 3.05 3.08 5.40
C ASP A 48 1.92 3.43 4.43
N ILE A 49 1.29 2.43 3.81
CA ILE A 49 0.10 2.64 2.95
C ILE A 49 -1.12 2.19 3.75
N ASP A 50 -1.91 3.15 4.23
CA ASP A 50 -3.20 2.88 4.86
C ASP A 50 -4.31 2.88 3.82
N LEU A 51 -5.10 1.81 3.77
CA LEU A 51 -6.25 1.67 2.87
C LEU A 51 -7.56 1.56 3.66
N THR A 52 -8.63 2.09 3.07
CA THR A 52 -10.01 1.93 3.52
C THR A 52 -10.80 1.23 2.43
N TYR A 53 -11.41 0.09 2.75
CA TYR A 53 -12.37 -0.57 1.87
C TYR A 53 -13.64 0.27 1.75
N LEU A 54 -14.05 0.56 0.52
CA LEU A 54 -15.14 1.48 0.21
C LEU A 54 -16.53 0.82 0.16
N PRO A 55 -16.70 -0.38 -0.42
CA PRO A 55 -18.02 -1.01 -0.48
C PRO A 55 -18.57 -1.34 0.91
N VAL A 56 -19.84 -0.99 1.14
CA VAL A 56 -20.56 -1.36 2.37
C VAL A 56 -21.28 -2.67 2.13
N GLN A 57 -20.78 -3.74 2.75
CA GLN A 57 -21.27 -5.11 2.60
C GLN A 57 -21.17 -5.85 3.94
N ASP A 58 -21.69 -7.08 4.03
CA ASP A 58 -21.48 -7.90 5.22
C ASP A 58 -20.00 -8.23 5.43
N ARG A 59 -19.65 -8.63 6.65
CA ARG A 59 -18.27 -8.90 7.06
C ARG A 59 -17.60 -9.97 6.20
N ALA A 60 -18.30 -11.06 5.89
CA ALA A 60 -17.70 -12.18 5.17
C ALA A 60 -17.37 -11.78 3.73
N THR A 61 -18.33 -11.13 3.04
CA THR A 61 -18.12 -10.62 1.68
C THR A 61 -17.04 -9.55 1.61
N SER A 62 -17.02 -8.63 2.59
CA SER A 62 -15.99 -7.58 2.67
C SER A 62 -14.60 -8.19 2.83
N LEU A 63 -14.40 -9.13 3.76
CA LEU A 63 -13.10 -9.77 3.97
C LEU A 63 -12.64 -10.56 2.74
N ALA A 64 -13.53 -11.34 2.13
CA ALA A 64 -13.20 -12.09 0.91
C ALA A 64 -12.78 -11.16 -0.24
N THR A 65 -13.47 -10.02 -0.39
CA THR A 65 -13.14 -9.04 -1.45
C THR A 65 -11.82 -8.32 -1.17
N ILE A 66 -11.57 -7.97 0.10
CA ILE A 66 -10.29 -7.38 0.54
C ILE A 66 -9.14 -8.35 0.24
N ASP A 67 -9.26 -9.61 0.62
CA ASP A 67 -8.22 -10.62 0.38
C ASP A 67 -7.94 -10.81 -1.12
N ALA A 68 -8.99 -10.88 -1.94
CA ALA A 68 -8.86 -10.99 -3.39
C ALA A 68 -8.18 -9.76 -4.01
N ALA A 69 -8.51 -8.56 -3.56
CA ALA A 69 -7.88 -7.32 -4.02
C ALA A 69 -6.41 -7.25 -3.59
N MET A 70 -6.09 -7.60 -2.35
CA MET A 70 -4.71 -7.68 -1.84
C MET A 70 -3.87 -8.69 -2.63
N ALA A 71 -4.46 -9.83 -3.04
CA ALA A 71 -3.80 -10.81 -3.89
C ALA A 71 -3.48 -10.26 -5.29
N ARG A 72 -4.40 -9.52 -5.91
CA ARG A 72 -4.17 -8.84 -7.21
C ARG A 72 -3.09 -7.77 -7.10
N ILE A 73 -3.07 -6.98 -6.03
CA ILE A 73 -2.02 -5.99 -5.77
C ILE A 73 -0.65 -6.68 -5.70
N ALA A 74 -0.55 -7.77 -4.94
CA ALA A 74 0.69 -8.55 -4.81
C ALA A 74 1.15 -9.11 -6.16
N GLU A 75 0.23 -9.62 -6.97
CA GLU A 75 0.54 -10.11 -8.32
C GLU A 75 1.09 -9.00 -9.23
N ARG A 76 0.46 -7.81 -9.23
CA ARG A 76 0.95 -6.66 -10.01
C ARG A 76 2.34 -6.22 -9.55
N ILE A 77 2.60 -6.19 -8.25
CA ILE A 77 3.92 -5.83 -7.70
C ILE A 77 5.01 -6.83 -8.14
N ASN A 78 4.72 -8.13 -8.15
CA ASN A 78 5.67 -9.16 -8.58
C ASN A 78 6.05 -9.07 -10.07
N ARG A 79 5.23 -8.42 -10.89
CA ARG A 79 5.50 -8.21 -12.33
C ARG A 79 6.42 -7.01 -12.60
N VAL A 80 6.81 -6.25 -11.58
CA VAL A 80 7.68 -5.07 -11.73
C VAL A 80 9.13 -5.52 -12.02
N PRO A 81 9.86 -4.90 -12.98
CA PRO A 81 11.17 -5.37 -13.45
C PRO A 81 12.27 -5.46 -12.38
N ARG A 82 12.17 -4.68 -11.30
CA ARG A 82 13.07 -4.77 -10.15
C ARG A 82 12.36 -5.56 -9.05
N PRO A 83 12.92 -6.72 -8.62
CA PRO A 83 12.26 -7.58 -7.65
C PRO A 83 11.87 -6.81 -6.39
N ILE A 84 10.60 -6.86 -6.03
CA ILE A 84 10.11 -6.41 -4.73
C ILE A 84 9.80 -7.68 -3.95
N VAL A 85 10.45 -7.86 -2.80
CA VAL A 85 10.17 -9.00 -1.93
C VAL A 85 8.89 -8.69 -1.15
N LEU A 86 7.89 -9.56 -1.31
CA LEU A 86 6.61 -9.44 -0.63
C LEU A 86 6.53 -10.44 0.52
N PHE A 87 6.15 -9.94 1.70
CA PHE A 87 5.79 -10.76 2.84
C PHE A 87 4.28 -10.65 3.08
N ARG A 88 3.61 -11.78 3.24
CA ARG A 88 2.18 -11.82 3.55
C ARG A 88 2.01 -12.20 5.01
N SER A 89 1.17 -11.46 5.72
CA SER A 89 0.71 -11.80 7.07
C SER A 89 -0.78 -12.07 7.04
N SER A 90 -1.23 -13.13 7.70
CA SER A 90 -2.66 -13.37 7.92
C SER A 90 -3.21 -12.38 8.94
N PRO A 91 -4.50 -11.98 8.84
CA PRO A 91 -5.17 -11.27 9.92
C PRO A 91 -5.03 -12.06 11.21
N ARG A 92 -4.77 -11.37 12.34
CA ARG A 92 -4.88 -12.03 13.65
C ARG A 92 -6.36 -12.36 13.84
N SER A 93 -6.67 -13.65 14.02
CA SER A 93 -8.00 -14.20 14.28
C SER A 93 -8.61 -13.62 15.54
#